data_AF-W4FYF2-F1
#
_entry.id   AF-W4FYF2-F1
#
_cell.length_a   1.000
_cell.length_b   1.000
_cell.length_c   1.000
_cell.angle_alpha   90.00
_cell.angle_beta   90.00
_cell.angle_gamma   90.00
#
_symmetry.space_group_name_H-M   'P 1'
#
loop_
_entity.id
_entity.type
_entity.pdbx_description
1 polymer ?
#
loop_
_entity_poly.entity_id
_entity_poly.type
_entity_poly.pdbx_seq_one_letter_code
_entity_poly.pdbx_strand_id
1 'polypeptide(L)'
;MLHYVVGTVEALSVVVSVSVLCRFPPSDNEAYHSSYALRPSPTVFKHLFYVCCLLGFLAVLVSDIWKSDGYCLNQYSVWALSMQIIYWSWSLQDPKCISRGRLILFDVVFPVSIVITVVVWLVLYPMAGNTRNDEYWNWISWSQHGLNTALLLVEFLWSDARAVGWSTCALVTLFPTTYTIYAWMLHASHPLTPWLFASFLPIDDPSAPFWFIALIALHAGVFAVVVCLAACKVRAIEQTPERIHLLRTNNLQIYYTY
;
A
#
# COMPACT_ATOMS: atom_id res chain seq x y z
N MET A 1 -3.88 32.64 -0.73
CA MET A 1 -3.50 32.27 0.66
C MET A 1 -3.62 30.78 0.89
N LEU A 2 -4.74 30.16 0.48
CA LEU A 2 -5.01 28.73 0.65
C LEU A 2 -3.97 27.77 0.03
N HIS A 3 -3.51 28.05 -1.20
CA HIS A 3 -2.48 27.25 -1.86
C HIS A 3 -1.16 27.17 -1.08
N TYR A 4 -0.78 28.26 -0.37
CA TYR A 4 0.41 28.26 0.47
C TYR A 4 0.26 27.35 1.70
N VAL A 5 -0.96 27.23 2.23
CA VAL A 5 -1.24 26.33 3.36
C VAL A 5 -1.12 24.88 2.91
N VAL A 6 -1.72 24.51 1.78
CA VAL A 6 -1.59 23.16 1.20
C VAL A 6 -0.13 22.84 0.90
N GLY A 7 0.59 23.74 0.24
CA GLY A 7 2.03 23.56 -0.02
C GLY A 7 2.86 23.39 1.25
N THR A 8 2.49 24.07 2.34
CA THR A 8 3.14 23.90 3.65
C THR A 8 2.86 22.52 4.25
N VAL A 9 1.62 22.03 4.15
CA VAL A 9 1.25 20.68 4.62
C VAL A 9 2.06 19.62 3.87
N GLU A 10 2.14 19.71 2.54
CA GLU A 10 2.91 18.77 1.72
C GLU A 10 4.41 18.84 2.06
N ALA A 11 4.99 20.04 2.19
CA ALA A 11 6.39 20.22 2.54
C ALA A 11 6.71 19.63 3.92
N LEU A 12 5.84 19.86 4.92
CA LEU A 12 5.98 19.28 6.25
C LEU A 12 5.88 17.76 6.20
N SER A 13 4.94 17.20 5.44
CA SER A 13 4.80 15.76 5.24
C SER A 13 6.08 15.15 4.68
N VAL A 14 6.67 15.76 3.64
CA VAL A 14 7.96 15.31 3.08
C VAL A 14 9.07 15.37 4.13
N VAL A 15 9.25 16.50 4.81
CA VAL A 15 10.33 16.69 5.79
C VAL A 15 10.22 15.70 6.94
N VAL A 16 9.01 15.51 7.49
CA VAL A 16 8.76 14.56 8.57
C VAL A 16 9.04 13.14 8.11
N SER A 17 8.48 12.73 6.96
CA SER A 17 8.66 11.37 6.43
C SER A 17 10.12 11.07 6.12
N VAL A 18 10.84 11.97 5.45
CA VAL A 18 12.28 11.82 5.17
C VAL A 18 13.08 11.78 6.47
N SER A 19 12.79 12.65 7.44
CA SER A 19 13.47 12.63 8.75
C SER A 19 13.27 11.31 9.48
N VAL A 20 12.06 10.75 9.47
CA VAL A 20 11.77 9.43 10.06
C VAL A 20 12.55 8.34 9.35
N LEU A 21 12.59 8.34 8.02
CA LEU A 21 13.32 7.33 7.23
C LEU A 21 14.83 7.41 7.41
N CYS A 22 15.40 8.61 7.55
CA CYS A 22 16.82 8.79 7.82
C CYS A 22 17.21 8.34 9.23
N ARG A 23 16.33 8.50 10.23
CA ARG A 23 16.62 8.11 11.63
C ARG A 23 16.28 6.65 11.91
N PHE A 24 15.25 6.12 11.26
CA PHE A 24 14.69 4.79 11.49
C PHE A 24 14.43 4.08 10.16
N PRO A 25 15.49 3.81 9.37
CA PRO A 25 15.34 3.14 8.07
C PRO A 25 14.55 1.82 8.22
N PRO A 26 13.44 1.62 7.49
CA PRO A 26 12.66 0.38 7.55
C PRO A 26 13.52 -0.86 7.28
N SER A 27 14.52 -0.70 6.40
CA SER A 27 15.53 -1.70 6.11
C SER A 27 16.51 -1.96 7.24
N ASP A 28 16.34 -1.48 8.47
CA ASP A 28 17.12 -1.93 9.64
C ASP A 28 16.21 -2.50 10.74
N ASN A 29 14.88 -2.49 10.53
CA ASN A 29 13.94 -2.96 11.53
C ASN A 29 13.95 -4.49 11.68
N GLU A 30 14.05 -4.97 12.92
CA GLU A 30 14.01 -6.40 13.30
C GLU A 30 12.74 -7.11 12.83
N ALA A 31 11.64 -6.37 12.68
CA ALA A 31 10.39 -6.88 12.11
C ALA A 31 10.58 -7.54 10.73
N TYR A 32 11.56 -7.08 9.95
CA TYR A 32 11.92 -7.64 8.64
C TYR A 32 13.01 -8.73 8.71
N HIS A 33 13.53 -9.01 9.90
CA HIS A 33 14.44 -10.12 10.20
C HIS A 33 13.75 -11.30 10.90
N SER A 34 12.44 -11.15 11.17
CA SER A 34 11.57 -12.00 11.99
C SER A 34 11.95 -13.49 12.07
N SER A 35 12.26 -13.92 13.30
CA SER A 35 12.35 -15.32 13.76
C SER A 35 10.99 -16.04 13.77
N TYR A 36 9.90 -15.33 13.47
CA TYR A 36 8.53 -15.86 13.36
C TYR A 36 8.19 -16.34 11.95
N ALA A 37 9.00 -16.01 10.96
CA ALA A 37 8.81 -16.47 9.60
C ALA A 37 9.22 -17.95 9.49
N LEU A 38 8.23 -18.83 9.35
CA LEU A 38 8.46 -20.27 9.15
C LEU A 38 9.05 -20.57 7.76
N ARG A 39 8.91 -19.63 6.81
CA ARG A 39 9.42 -19.66 5.43
C ARG A 39 9.19 -21.00 4.75
N PRO A 40 7.95 -21.52 4.73
CA PRO A 40 7.66 -22.76 4.04
C PRO A 40 8.04 -22.64 2.57
N SER A 41 8.46 -23.74 1.95
CA SER A 41 8.77 -23.77 0.53
C SER A 41 7.55 -23.29 -0.28
N PRO A 42 7.74 -22.39 -1.25
CA PRO A 42 6.64 -21.82 -2.00
C PRO A 42 5.90 -22.94 -2.76
N THR A 43 4.59 -23.04 -2.56
CA THR A 43 3.77 -24.01 -3.26
C THR A 43 3.61 -23.61 -4.73
N VAL A 44 3.34 -24.59 -5.60
CA VAL A 44 3.02 -24.34 -7.02
C VAL A 44 1.81 -23.41 -7.13
N PHE A 45 0.80 -23.58 -6.25
CA PHE A 45 -0.37 -22.70 -6.19
C PHE A 45 -0.01 -21.24 -5.90
N LYS A 46 0.93 -20.99 -4.97
CA LYS A 46 1.37 -19.63 -4.63
C LYS A 46 2.13 -18.97 -5.78
N HIS A 47 2.97 -19.73 -6.50
CA HIS A 47 3.60 -19.24 -7.73
C HIS A 47 2.58 -18.91 -8.82
N LEU A 48 1.63 -19.81 -9.07
CA LEU A 48 0.58 -19.58 -10.06
C LEU A 48 -0.24 -18.34 -9.71
N PHE A 49 -0.57 -18.16 -8.43
CA PHE A 49 -1.23 -16.97 -7.92
C PHE A 49 -0.46 -15.68 -8.27
N TYR A 50 0.86 -15.65 -8.04
CA TYR A 50 1.70 -14.49 -8.39
C TYR A 50 1.73 -14.22 -9.90
N VAL A 51 1.83 -15.27 -10.73
CA VAL A 51 1.78 -15.13 -12.19
C VAL A 51 0.43 -14.56 -12.63
N CYS A 52 -0.67 -15.09 -12.12
CA CYS A 52 -2.01 -14.60 -12.43
C CYS A 52 -2.22 -13.15 -12.00
N CYS A 53 -1.75 -12.76 -10.81
CA CYS A 53 -1.81 -11.37 -10.34
C CYS A 53 -1.01 -10.45 -11.26
N LEU A 54 0.24 -10.82 -11.60
CA LEU A 54 1.08 -10.00 -12.45
C LEU A 54 0.46 -9.82 -13.85
N LEU A 55 0.05 -10.91 -14.49
CA LEU A 55 -0.56 -10.84 -15.83
C LEU A 55 -1.88 -10.08 -15.83
N GLY A 56 -2.72 -10.29 -14.80
CA GLY A 56 -3.98 -9.56 -14.65
C GLY A 56 -3.75 -8.05 -14.52
N PHE A 57 -2.79 -7.63 -13.69
CA PHE A 57 -2.50 -6.22 -13.47
C PHE A 57 -1.87 -5.55 -14.70
N LEU A 58 -1.01 -6.26 -15.43
CA LEU A 58 -0.49 -5.81 -16.71
C LEU A 58 -1.62 -5.64 -17.74
N ALA A 59 -2.55 -6.59 -17.81
CA ALA A 59 -3.70 -6.49 -18.71
C ALA A 59 -4.60 -5.29 -18.35
N VAL A 60 -4.86 -5.06 -17.06
CA VAL A 60 -5.60 -3.87 -16.57
C VAL A 60 -4.88 -2.59 -17.00
N LEU A 61 -3.56 -2.48 -16.75
CA LEU A 61 -2.77 -1.30 -17.09
C LEU A 61 -2.79 -1.03 -18.61
N VAL A 62 -2.52 -2.04 -19.43
CA VAL A 62 -2.54 -1.91 -20.90
C VAL A 62 -3.93 -1.49 -21.39
N SER A 63 -4.99 -2.08 -20.85
CA SER A 63 -6.36 -1.76 -21.25
C SER A 63 -6.76 -0.34 -20.86
N ASP A 64 -6.32 0.13 -19.70
CA ASP A 64 -6.61 1.48 -19.24
C ASP A 64 -5.82 2.53 -20.05
N ILE A 65 -4.54 2.25 -20.35
CA ILE A 65 -3.74 3.10 -21.25
C ILE A 65 -4.42 3.20 -22.61
N TRP A 66 -4.87 2.07 -23.17
CA TRP A 66 -5.53 2.06 -24.48
C TRP A 66 -6.87 2.79 -24.46
N LYS A 67 -7.68 2.63 -23.41
CA LYS A 67 -8.99 3.28 -23.29
C LYS A 67 -8.89 4.79 -23.03
N SER A 68 -7.85 5.23 -22.34
CA SER A 68 -7.66 6.63 -21.92
C SER A 68 -6.68 7.41 -22.80
N ASP A 69 -6.18 6.82 -23.89
CA ASP A 69 -5.08 7.35 -24.71
C ASP A 69 -3.86 7.76 -23.86
N GLY A 70 -3.58 7.00 -22.80
CA GLY A 70 -2.49 7.23 -21.86
C GLY A 70 -2.77 8.25 -20.75
N TYR A 71 -3.93 8.93 -20.75
CA TYR A 71 -4.28 9.90 -19.70
C TYR A 71 -4.37 9.26 -18.31
N CYS A 72 -4.69 7.96 -18.21
CA CYS A 72 -4.74 7.23 -16.94
C CYS A 72 -3.41 7.23 -16.18
N LEU A 73 -2.26 7.42 -16.86
CA LEU A 73 -0.94 7.47 -16.21
C LEU A 73 -0.80 8.63 -15.22
N ASN A 74 -1.63 9.65 -15.35
CA ASN A 74 -1.69 10.78 -14.43
C ASN A 74 -2.52 10.47 -13.17
N GLN A 75 -3.19 9.30 -13.08
CA GLN A 75 -4.09 8.94 -11.98
C GLN A 75 -3.36 8.23 -10.84
N TYR A 76 -3.73 8.57 -9.60
CA TYR A 76 -3.14 8.00 -8.39
C TYR A 76 -3.32 6.48 -8.30
N SER A 77 -4.46 5.96 -8.76
CA SER A 77 -4.74 4.53 -8.80
C SER A 77 -3.78 3.78 -9.71
N VAL A 78 -3.38 4.38 -10.84
CA VAL A 78 -2.41 3.79 -11.77
C VAL A 78 -1.01 3.79 -11.17
N TRP A 79 -0.62 4.85 -10.45
CA TRP A 79 0.66 4.85 -9.71
C TRP A 79 0.70 3.73 -8.66
N ALA A 80 -0.37 3.55 -7.90
CA ALA A 80 -0.49 2.45 -6.94
C ALA A 80 -0.49 1.08 -7.64
N LEU A 81 -1.17 0.95 -8.79
CA LEU A 81 -1.19 -0.27 -9.61
C LEU A 81 0.22 -0.60 -10.12
N SER A 82 1.00 0.39 -10.55
CA SER A 82 2.40 0.21 -10.96
C SER A 82 3.27 -0.31 -9.83
N MET A 83 3.11 0.21 -8.60
CA MET A 83 3.82 -0.31 -7.43
C MET A 83 3.43 -1.77 -7.13
N GLN A 84 2.16 -2.13 -7.35
CA GLN A 84 1.70 -3.52 -7.21
C GLN A 84 2.27 -4.42 -8.32
N ILE A 85 2.40 -3.95 -9.56
CA ILE A 85 3.08 -4.70 -10.64
C ILE A 85 4.54 -4.98 -10.27
N ILE A 86 5.25 -3.98 -9.72
CA ILE A 86 6.62 -4.15 -9.21
C ILE A 86 6.63 -5.19 -8.07
N TYR A 87 5.68 -5.09 -7.14
CA TYR A 87 5.55 -6.04 -6.03
C TYR A 87 5.33 -7.48 -6.51
N TRP A 88 4.40 -7.72 -7.42
CA TRP A 88 4.12 -9.07 -7.94
C TRP A 88 5.28 -9.61 -8.77
N SER A 89 5.94 -8.75 -9.55
CA SER A 89 7.17 -9.11 -10.29
C SER A 89 8.29 -9.53 -9.34
N TRP A 90 8.48 -8.81 -8.23
CA TRP A 90 9.47 -9.15 -7.22
C TRP A 90 9.08 -10.44 -6.47
N SER A 91 7.79 -10.66 -6.22
CA SER A 91 7.29 -11.87 -5.56
C SER A 91 7.57 -13.16 -6.34
N LEU A 92 7.67 -13.08 -7.67
CA LEU A 92 8.10 -14.21 -8.51
C LEU A 92 9.58 -14.53 -8.36
N GLN A 93 10.42 -13.51 -8.14
CA GLN A 93 11.88 -13.67 -8.00
C GLN A 93 12.31 -14.06 -6.59
N ASP A 94 11.50 -13.68 -5.59
CA ASP A 94 11.72 -13.99 -4.18
C ASP A 94 10.54 -14.79 -3.60
N PRO A 95 10.28 -16.01 -4.05
CA PRO A 95 9.10 -16.76 -3.64
C PRO A 95 9.16 -17.23 -2.17
N LYS A 96 10.35 -17.26 -1.57
CA LYS A 96 10.56 -17.54 -0.13
C LYS A 96 10.34 -16.31 0.77
N CYS A 97 10.08 -15.14 0.19
CA CYS A 97 9.79 -13.91 0.93
C CYS A 97 10.94 -13.49 1.88
N ILE A 98 12.17 -13.56 1.39
CA ILE A 98 13.38 -13.22 2.17
C ILE A 98 13.77 -11.75 1.94
N SER A 99 13.40 -11.18 0.80
CA SER A 99 13.75 -9.81 0.42
C SER A 99 13.05 -8.80 1.33
N ARG A 100 13.86 -8.05 2.07
CA ARG A 100 13.39 -6.96 2.93
C ARG A 100 12.70 -5.87 2.13
N GLY A 101 13.25 -5.55 0.95
CA GLY A 101 12.66 -4.56 0.04
C GLY A 101 11.25 -4.96 -0.42
N ARG A 102 11.04 -6.25 -0.71
CA ARG A 102 9.71 -6.78 -1.05
C ARG A 102 8.73 -6.64 0.11
N LEU A 103 9.15 -6.97 1.34
CA LEU A 103 8.32 -6.84 2.54
C LEU A 103 7.95 -5.38 2.83
N ILE A 104 8.91 -4.47 2.70
CA ILE A 104 8.67 -3.03 2.85
C ILE A 104 7.70 -2.54 1.77
N LEU A 105 7.90 -2.95 0.51
CA LEU A 105 6.99 -2.60 -0.57
C LEU A 105 5.57 -3.11 -0.31
N PHE A 106 5.42 -4.32 0.22
CA PHE A 106 4.12 -4.85 0.64
C PHE A 106 3.46 -3.98 1.71
N ASP A 107 4.22 -3.56 2.72
CA ASP A 107 3.75 -2.69 3.80
C ASP A 107 3.38 -1.28 3.32
N VAL A 108 3.75 -0.91 2.09
CA VAL A 108 3.31 0.31 1.42
C VAL A 108 2.08 0.04 0.55
N VAL A 109 2.17 -0.90 -0.39
CA VAL A 109 1.10 -1.12 -1.38
C VAL A 109 -0.19 -1.63 -0.75
N PHE A 110 -0.11 -2.43 0.32
CA PHE A 110 -1.31 -2.98 0.96
C PHE A 110 -2.19 -1.90 1.62
N PRO A 111 -1.69 -1.09 2.57
CA PRO A 111 -2.49 0.00 3.13
C PRO A 111 -2.89 1.05 2.09
N VAL A 112 -2.02 1.39 1.12
CA VAL A 112 -2.39 2.32 0.04
C VAL A 112 -3.56 1.78 -0.78
N SER A 113 -3.55 0.48 -1.13
CA SER A 113 -4.65 -0.15 -1.87
C SER A 113 -5.95 -0.13 -1.06
N ILE A 114 -5.90 -0.38 0.25
CA ILE A 114 -7.07 -0.27 1.14
C ILE A 114 -7.62 1.16 1.14
N VAL A 115 -6.76 2.18 1.25
CA VAL A 115 -7.20 3.59 1.21
C VAL A 115 -7.89 3.90 -0.12
N ILE A 116 -7.29 3.50 -1.25
CA ILE A 116 -7.87 3.71 -2.58
C ILE A 116 -9.23 3.03 -2.67
N THR A 117 -9.35 1.77 -2.26
CA THR A 117 -10.63 1.04 -2.22
C THR A 117 -11.68 1.80 -1.40
N VAL A 118 -11.32 2.20 -0.18
CA VAL A 118 -12.23 2.90 0.75
C VAL A 118 -12.68 4.24 0.15
N VAL A 119 -11.74 5.06 -0.33
CA VAL A 119 -12.05 6.38 -0.88
C VAL A 119 -12.89 6.25 -2.15
N VAL A 120 -12.54 5.33 -3.06
CA VAL A 120 -13.29 5.13 -4.30
C VAL A 120 -14.71 4.68 -4.02
N TRP A 121 -14.91 3.63 -3.23
CA TRP A 121 -16.23 3.04 -3.06
C TRP A 121 -17.12 3.75 -2.05
N LEU A 122 -16.54 4.38 -1.01
CA LEU A 122 -17.32 5.05 0.03
C LEU A 122 -17.45 6.56 -0.16
N VAL A 123 -16.62 7.16 -1.02
CA VAL A 123 -16.64 8.62 -1.24
C VAL A 123 -16.86 8.96 -2.71
N LEU A 124 -15.96 8.54 -3.61
CA LEU A 124 -16.00 8.97 -5.00
C LEU A 124 -17.22 8.39 -5.76
N TYR A 125 -17.52 7.10 -5.57
CA TYR A 125 -18.65 6.45 -6.22
C TYR A 125 -20.00 7.05 -5.76
N PRO A 126 -20.29 7.22 -4.46
CA PRO A 126 -21.50 7.92 -4.03
C PRO A 126 -21.58 9.37 -4.53
N MET A 127 -20.46 10.10 -4.54
CA MET A 127 -20.42 11.49 -5.05
C MET A 127 -20.66 11.58 -6.56
N ALA A 128 -20.25 10.56 -7.32
CA ALA A 128 -20.44 10.51 -8.76
C ALA A 128 -21.91 10.35 -9.18
N GLY A 129 -22.75 9.82 -8.29
CA GLY A 129 -24.19 9.61 -8.53
C GLY A 129 -24.48 8.79 -9.79
N ASN A 130 -25.69 8.92 -10.33
CA ASN A 130 -26.10 8.19 -11.53
C ASN A 130 -25.40 8.64 -12.82
N THR A 131 -24.65 9.76 -12.77
CA THR A 131 -24.07 10.41 -13.96
C THR A 131 -22.77 9.80 -14.46
N ARG A 132 -22.05 9.04 -13.62
CA ARG A 132 -20.74 8.44 -13.99
C ARG A 132 -20.60 7.00 -13.51
N ASN A 133 -21.72 6.29 -13.39
CA ASN A 133 -21.70 4.90 -12.92
C ASN A 133 -20.84 4.01 -13.82
N ASP A 134 -20.77 4.28 -15.12
CA ASP A 134 -19.93 3.56 -16.08
C ASP A 134 -18.42 3.72 -15.84
N GLU A 135 -17.98 4.84 -15.27
CA GLU A 135 -16.57 5.07 -14.88
C GLU A 135 -16.14 4.15 -13.72
N TYR A 136 -17.06 3.82 -12.80
CA TYR A 136 -16.76 2.95 -11.65
C TYR A 136 -17.16 1.49 -11.89
N TRP A 137 -18.25 1.26 -12.62
CA TRP A 137 -18.85 -0.05 -12.86
C TRP A 137 -18.31 -0.71 -14.13
N ASN A 138 -17.01 -0.56 -14.36
CA ASN A 138 -16.29 -1.29 -15.40
C ASN A 138 -15.21 -2.18 -14.78
N TRP A 139 -14.77 -3.17 -15.54
CA TRP A 139 -13.82 -4.17 -15.07
C TRP A 139 -12.44 -3.56 -14.73
N ILE A 140 -12.03 -2.46 -15.37
CA ILE A 140 -10.76 -1.77 -15.08
C ILE A 140 -10.84 -1.15 -13.68
N SER A 141 -11.86 -0.33 -13.41
CA SER A 141 -12.11 0.29 -12.10
C SER A 141 -12.25 -0.77 -10.99
N TRP A 142 -13.05 -1.82 -11.22
CA TRP A 142 -13.16 -2.91 -10.26
C TRP A 142 -11.82 -3.60 -9.99
N SER A 143 -10.98 -3.73 -11.01
CA SER A 143 -9.65 -4.32 -10.84
C SER A 143 -8.70 -3.39 -10.08
N GLN A 144 -8.71 -2.09 -10.39
CA GLN A 144 -7.84 -1.07 -9.79
C GLN A 144 -8.22 -0.67 -8.37
N HIS A 145 -9.47 -0.90 -7.97
CA HIS A 145 -9.98 -0.41 -6.68
C HIS A 145 -10.60 -1.49 -5.80
N GLY A 146 -10.97 -2.65 -6.33
CA GLY A 146 -11.60 -3.73 -5.53
C GLY A 146 -10.75 -5.00 -5.52
N LEU A 147 -10.57 -5.59 -6.70
CA LEU A 147 -9.89 -6.88 -6.85
C LEU A 147 -8.44 -6.81 -6.36
N ASN A 148 -7.73 -5.73 -6.65
CA ASN A 148 -6.33 -5.59 -6.22
C ASN A 148 -6.16 -5.66 -4.70
N THR A 149 -7.00 -4.96 -3.93
CA THR A 149 -6.99 -4.99 -2.47
C THR A 149 -7.37 -6.37 -1.94
N ALA A 150 -8.32 -7.06 -2.57
CA ALA A 150 -8.66 -8.43 -2.22
C ALA A 150 -7.49 -9.41 -2.44
N LEU A 151 -6.77 -9.28 -3.55
CA LEU A 151 -5.59 -10.11 -3.86
C LEU A 151 -4.44 -9.83 -2.88
N LEU A 152 -4.21 -8.57 -2.51
CA LEU A 152 -3.23 -8.22 -1.49
C LEU A 152 -3.64 -8.72 -0.10
N LEU A 153 -4.94 -8.76 0.22
CA LEU A 153 -5.44 -9.38 1.45
C LEU A 153 -5.18 -10.89 1.46
N VAL A 154 -5.42 -11.59 0.34
CA VAL A 154 -5.06 -13.01 0.20
C VAL A 154 -3.56 -13.20 0.45
N GLU A 155 -2.71 -12.36 -0.14
CA GLU A 155 -1.27 -12.39 0.08
C GLU A 155 -0.90 -12.10 1.55
N PHE A 156 -1.56 -11.15 2.20
CA PHE A 156 -1.36 -10.87 3.62
C PHE A 156 -1.67 -12.10 4.48
N LEU A 157 -2.79 -12.78 4.20
CA LEU A 157 -3.21 -13.97 4.94
C LEU A 157 -2.24 -15.15 4.68
N TRP A 158 -1.80 -15.34 3.45
CA TRP A 158 -0.94 -16.46 3.04
C TRP A 158 0.55 -16.25 3.28
N SER A 159 0.97 -15.02 3.56
CA SER A 159 2.36 -14.71 3.97
C SER A 159 2.65 -15.24 5.37
N ASP A 160 3.91 -15.36 5.73
CA ASP A 160 4.26 -15.70 7.11
C ASP A 160 3.85 -14.58 8.07
N ALA A 161 3.65 -14.90 9.36
CA ALA A 161 3.49 -13.87 10.36
C ALA A 161 4.80 -13.12 10.57
N ARG A 162 4.71 -11.80 10.52
CA ARG A 162 5.79 -10.90 10.88
C ARG A 162 5.22 -9.63 11.48
N ALA A 163 6.01 -8.97 12.30
CA ALA A 163 5.72 -7.60 12.67
C ALA A 163 5.91 -6.66 11.46
N VAL A 164 5.35 -5.46 11.57
CA VAL A 164 5.51 -4.38 10.60
C VAL A 164 6.22 -3.23 11.32
N GLY A 165 7.27 -2.69 10.70
CA GLY A 165 8.01 -1.57 11.29
C GLY A 165 7.21 -0.28 11.22
N TRP A 166 6.99 0.38 12.36
CA TRP A 166 6.26 1.67 12.41
C TRP A 166 6.87 2.75 11.53
N SER A 167 8.18 2.74 11.31
CA SER A 167 8.86 3.70 10.43
C SER A 167 8.43 3.59 8.96
N THR A 168 7.87 2.45 8.53
CA THR A 168 7.31 2.28 7.18
C THR A 168 6.08 3.15 6.94
N CYS A 169 5.41 3.64 7.99
CA CYS A 169 4.36 4.66 7.88
C CYS A 169 4.82 5.91 7.11
N ALA A 170 6.09 6.28 7.26
CA ALA A 170 6.68 7.39 6.54
C ALA A 170 6.67 7.16 5.02
N LEU A 171 6.90 5.94 4.54
CA LEU A 171 6.78 5.62 3.10
C LEU A 171 5.33 5.64 2.63
N VAL A 172 4.42 5.12 3.45
CA VAL A 172 2.97 5.07 3.14
C VAL A 172 2.38 6.47 3.01
N THR A 173 2.84 7.42 3.82
CA THR A 173 2.41 8.84 3.78
C THR A 173 3.19 9.66 2.75
N LEU A 174 4.46 9.33 2.49
CA LEU A 174 5.26 9.99 1.46
C LEU A 174 4.73 9.69 0.05
N PHE A 175 4.15 8.51 -0.18
CA PHE A 175 3.58 8.14 -1.48
C PHE A 175 2.45 9.09 -1.97
N PRO A 176 1.34 9.31 -1.23
CA PRO A 176 0.31 10.27 -1.62
C PRO A 176 0.81 11.73 -1.62
N THR A 177 1.76 12.06 -0.74
CA THR A 177 2.39 13.40 -0.71
C THR A 177 3.17 13.65 -2.01
N THR A 178 3.95 12.67 -2.46
CA THR A 178 4.72 12.74 -3.71
C THR A 178 3.79 12.89 -4.92
N TYR A 179 2.70 12.12 -4.95
CA TYR A 179 1.69 12.24 -6.00
C TYR A 179 1.01 13.61 -5.98
N THR A 180 0.70 14.15 -4.80
CA THR A 180 0.10 15.49 -4.68
C THR A 180 1.03 16.56 -5.23
N ILE A 181 2.31 16.51 -4.88
CA ILE A 181 3.32 17.42 -5.45
C ILE A 181 3.38 17.28 -6.98
N TYR A 182 3.37 16.05 -7.49
CA TYR A 182 3.29 15.80 -8.94
C TYR A 182 2.04 16.43 -9.58
N ALA A 183 0.86 16.25 -8.97
CA ALA A 183 -0.38 16.83 -9.46
C ALA A 183 -0.33 18.37 -9.50
N TRP A 184 0.27 18.98 -8.49
CA TRP A 184 0.56 20.42 -8.46
C TRP A 184 1.48 20.85 -9.60
N MET A 185 2.59 20.12 -9.82
CA MET A 185 3.52 20.41 -10.91
C MET A 185 2.84 20.31 -12.28
N LEU A 186 2.01 19.28 -12.48
CA LEU A 186 1.26 19.09 -13.71
C LEU A 186 0.28 20.25 -13.95
N HIS A 187 -0.48 20.63 -12.93
CA HIS A 187 -1.43 21.75 -13.01
C HIS A 187 -0.72 23.09 -13.30
N ALA A 188 0.41 23.36 -12.65
CA ALA A 188 1.22 24.55 -12.91
C ALA A 188 1.81 24.59 -14.32
N SER A 189 2.18 23.42 -14.87
CA SER A 189 2.78 23.30 -16.21
C SER A 189 1.73 23.35 -17.33
N HIS A 190 0.52 22.89 -17.05
CA HIS A 190 -0.58 22.84 -18.00
C HIS A 190 -1.86 23.42 -17.39
N PRO A 191 -1.98 24.75 -17.25
CA PRO A 191 -3.08 25.41 -16.54
C PRO A 191 -4.46 25.20 -17.21
N LEU A 192 -4.49 24.76 -18.47
CA LEU A 192 -5.71 24.41 -19.19
C LEU A 192 -6.18 22.97 -18.91
N THR A 193 -5.33 22.13 -18.29
CA THR A 193 -5.75 20.78 -17.86
C THR A 193 -6.63 20.87 -16.62
N PRO A 194 -7.78 20.20 -16.59
CA PRO A 194 -8.61 20.12 -15.39
C PRO A 194 -7.79 19.60 -14.22
N TRP A 195 -8.00 20.18 -13.04
CA TRP A 195 -7.38 19.70 -11.81
C TRP A 195 -7.67 18.21 -11.60
N LEU A 196 -6.64 17.40 -11.39
CA LEU A 196 -6.76 15.94 -11.30
C LEU A 196 -7.71 15.47 -10.18
N PHE A 197 -7.88 16.29 -9.14
CA PHE A 197 -8.81 16.02 -8.05
C PHE A 197 -10.05 16.92 -8.06
N ALA A 198 -10.44 17.50 -9.19
CA ALA A 198 -11.55 18.46 -9.27
C ALA A 198 -12.84 17.98 -8.58
N SER A 199 -13.10 16.66 -8.59
CA SER A 199 -14.30 16.06 -7.99
C SER A 199 -14.26 15.89 -6.47
N PHE A 200 -13.07 15.82 -5.86
CA PHE A 200 -12.92 15.39 -4.45
C PHE A 200 -11.99 16.28 -3.62
N LEU A 201 -11.11 17.03 -4.27
CA LEU A 201 -10.15 17.91 -3.62
C LEU A 201 -9.93 19.21 -4.42
N PRO A 202 -11.00 19.98 -4.69
CA PRO A 202 -10.88 21.27 -5.38
C PRO A 202 -9.95 22.21 -4.61
N ILE A 203 -8.98 22.76 -5.34
CA ILE A 203 -7.86 23.52 -4.76
C ILE A 203 -8.24 24.93 -4.31
N ASP A 204 -9.37 25.41 -4.83
CA ASP A 204 -9.96 26.72 -4.54
C ASP A 204 -10.99 26.64 -3.40
N ASP A 205 -11.32 25.45 -2.92
CA ASP A 205 -12.25 25.25 -1.83
C ASP A 205 -11.57 25.59 -0.49
N PRO A 206 -12.12 26.50 0.34
CA PRO A 206 -11.56 26.86 1.64
C PRO A 206 -11.26 25.67 2.57
N SER A 207 -11.92 24.53 2.38
CA SER A 207 -11.70 23.29 3.14
C SER A 207 -10.55 22.43 2.61
N ALA A 208 -9.94 22.75 1.47
CA ALA A 208 -8.89 21.94 0.83
C ALA A 208 -7.74 21.55 1.78
N PRO A 209 -7.17 22.44 2.62
CA PRO A 209 -6.13 22.05 3.57
C PRO A 209 -6.55 20.92 4.51
N PHE A 210 -7.81 20.92 4.96
CA PHE A 210 -8.33 19.86 5.81
C PHE A 210 -8.43 18.53 5.07
N TRP A 211 -8.80 18.54 3.78
CA TRP A 211 -8.85 17.32 2.97
C TRP A 211 -7.47 16.73 2.72
N PHE A 212 -6.44 17.55 2.46
CA PHE A 212 -5.06 17.06 2.33
C PHE A 212 -4.55 16.44 3.65
N ILE A 213 -4.78 17.12 4.78
CA ILE A 213 -4.44 16.59 6.12
C ILE A 213 -5.21 15.29 6.38
N ALA A 214 -6.51 15.26 6.08
CA ALA A 214 -7.36 14.08 6.27
C ALA A 214 -6.89 12.89 5.42
N LEU A 215 -6.45 13.11 4.18
CA LEU A 215 -5.91 12.05 3.33
C LEU A 215 -4.60 11.49 3.87
N ILE A 216 -3.67 12.33 4.31
CA ILE A 216 -2.41 11.88 4.93
C ILE A 216 -2.72 11.10 6.22
N ALA A 217 -3.62 11.63 7.05
CA ALA A 217 -4.06 10.97 8.29
C ALA A 217 -4.76 9.64 8.01
N LEU A 218 -5.56 9.54 6.94
CA LEU A 218 -6.22 8.31 6.53
C LEU A 218 -5.20 7.23 6.13
N HIS A 219 -4.16 7.59 5.38
CA HIS A 219 -3.07 6.68 5.04
C HIS A 219 -2.34 6.18 6.29
N ALA A 220 -2.00 7.09 7.21
CA ALA A 220 -1.39 6.71 8.48
C ALA A 220 -2.30 5.84 9.36
N GLY A 221 -3.60 6.14 9.41
CA GLY A 221 -4.59 5.39 10.17
C GLY A 221 -4.81 3.98 9.63
N VAL A 222 -4.96 3.83 8.31
CA VAL A 222 -5.06 2.50 7.67
C VAL A 222 -3.76 1.70 7.83
N PHE A 223 -2.60 2.35 7.75
CA PHE A 223 -1.33 1.70 8.07
C PHE A 223 -1.31 1.16 9.52
N ALA A 224 -1.77 1.96 10.49
CA ALA A 224 -1.86 1.51 11.89
C ALA A 224 -2.77 0.28 12.04
N VAL A 225 -3.89 0.21 11.30
CA VAL A 225 -4.74 -0.98 11.24
C VAL A 225 -3.97 -2.19 10.71
N VAL A 226 -3.22 -2.05 9.62
CA VAL A 226 -2.39 -3.14 9.07
C VAL A 226 -1.33 -3.60 10.07
N VAL A 227 -0.68 -2.69 10.78
CA VAL A 227 0.27 -3.03 11.87
C VAL A 227 -0.42 -3.83 12.96
N CYS A 228 -1.61 -3.42 13.39
CA CYS A 228 -2.40 -4.15 14.40
C CYS A 228 -2.79 -5.55 13.91
N LEU A 229 -3.23 -5.69 12.66
CA LEU A 229 -3.55 -7.00 12.07
C LEU A 229 -2.32 -7.91 12.02
N ALA A 230 -1.16 -7.36 11.64
CA ALA A 230 0.11 -8.09 11.63
C ALA A 230 0.52 -8.53 13.04
N ALA A 231 0.38 -7.66 14.04
CA ALA A 231 0.65 -7.98 15.43
C ALA A 231 -0.29 -9.07 15.97
N CYS A 232 -1.59 -9.02 15.65
CA CYS A 232 -2.54 -10.08 15.98
C CYS A 232 -2.14 -11.41 15.35
N LYS A 233 -1.69 -11.40 14.08
CA LYS A 233 -1.22 -12.61 13.38
C LYS A 233 0.04 -13.19 14.04
N VAL A 234 0.99 -12.36 14.45
CA VAL A 234 2.18 -12.80 15.19
C VAL A 234 1.79 -13.43 16.52
N ARG A 235 0.93 -12.77 17.31
CA ARG A 235 0.46 -13.30 18.60
C ARG A 235 -0.26 -14.63 18.46
N ALA A 236 -1.09 -14.80 17.41
CA ALA A 236 -1.77 -16.06 17.15
C ALA A 236 -0.79 -17.22 16.89
N ILE A 237 0.29 -16.97 16.15
CA ILE A 237 1.34 -17.98 15.91
C ILE A 237 2.15 -18.26 17.18
N GLU A 238 2.47 -17.25 17.98
CA GLU A 238 3.16 -17.43 19.27
C GLU A 238 2.42 -18.35 20.23
N GLN A 239 1.09 -18.32 20.20
CA GLN A 239 0.22 -19.14 21.05
C GLN A 239 -0.02 -20.56 20.52
N THR A 240 0.55 -20.93 19.36
CA THR A 240 0.32 -22.26 18.76
C THR A 240 1.07 -23.35 19.56
N PRO A 241 0.42 -24.46 19.96
CA PRO A 241 1.00 -25.50 20.81
C PRO A 241 2.31 -26.11 20.28
N GLU A 242 2.43 -26.27 18.97
CA GLU A 242 3.64 -26.80 18.32
C GLU A 242 4.86 -25.90 18.56
N ARG A 243 4.69 -24.58 18.54
CA ARG A 243 5.77 -23.62 18.79
C ARG A 243 6.14 -23.59 20.27
N ILE A 244 5.14 -23.67 21.16
CA ILE A 244 5.35 -23.82 22.60
C ILE A 244 6.13 -25.11 22.88
N HIS A 245 5.80 -26.21 22.19
CA HIS A 245 6.49 -27.49 22.34
C HIS A 245 7.95 -27.41 21.83
N LEU A 246 8.19 -26.84 20.65
CA LEU A 246 9.54 -26.67 20.08
C LEU A 246 10.44 -25.78 20.97
N LEU A 247 9.89 -24.68 21.49
CA LEU A 247 10.60 -23.80 22.43
C LEU A 247 10.88 -24.51 23.77
N ARG A 248 9.94 -25.33 24.25
CA ARG A 248 10.12 -26.14 25.48
C ARG A 248 11.20 -27.21 25.29
N THR A 249 11.23 -27.92 24.16
CA THR A 249 12.26 -28.95 23.88
C THR A 249 13.65 -28.35 23.67
N ASN A 250 13.77 -27.21 23.00
CA ASN A 250 15.05 -26.52 22.82
C ASN A 250 15.59 -25.97 24.16
N ASN A 251 14.71 -25.42 25.01
CA ASN A 251 15.12 -25.02 26.36
C ASN A 251 15.55 -26.21 27.22
N LEU A 252 14.85 -27.35 27.16
CA LEU A 252 15.26 -28.56 27.88
C LEU A 252 16.64 -29.07 27.42
N GLN A 253 16.96 -29.02 26.12
CA GLN A 253 18.29 -29.42 25.64
C GLN A 253 19.42 -28.55 26.21
N ILE A 254 19.19 -27.26 26.42
CA ILE A 254 20.18 -26.35 27.02
C ILE A 254 20.43 -26.67 28.50
N TYR A 255 19.42 -27.18 29.23
CA TYR A 255 19.58 -27.59 30.63
C TYR A 255 20.26 -28.96 30.82
N TYR A 256 20.30 -29.81 29.78
CA TYR A 256 20.98 -31.12 29.83
C TYR A 256 22.40 -31.12 29.24
N THR A 257 22.95 -29.95 28.90
CA THR A 257 24.33 -29.80 28.36
C THR A 257 25.34 -29.23 29.36
N TYR A 258 25.02 -29.19 30.65
CA TYR A 258 25.95 -28.82 31.73
C TYR A 258 26.13 -29.96 32.73
#